data_AF-A0A9D1SR79-F1
#
_entry.id   AF-A0A9D1SR79-F1
#
_cell.length_a   1.000
_cell.length_b   1.000
_cell.length_c   1.000
_cell.angle_alpha   90.00
_cell.angle_beta   90.00
_cell.angle_gamma   90.00
#
_symmetry.space_group_name_H-M   'P 1'
#
loop_
_entity.id
_entity.type
_entity.pdbx_description
1 polymer ?
#
loop_
_entity_poly.entity_id
_entity_poly.type
_entity_poly.pdbx_seq_one_letter_code
_entity_poly.pdbx_strand_id
1 'polypeptide(L)'
;MAVPRYNSPSLFEKLVASASYIFPLVGFVFVIITALLKKDMKAFLKYHIFQSIFIAFTLWIVVSGLGFLMKFVSYIPGVKNVVGIITFFLNTPLFYGFSIITFLYFLFVIYLIIGVLRGSDSYVPWISDVIKTNLRGQI
;
A
#
# COMPACT_ATOMS: atom_id res chain seq x y z
N MET A 1 -10.07 14.99 -0.49
CA MET A 1 -10.26 15.68 -1.78
C MET A 1 -8.95 15.60 -2.56
N ALA A 2 -9.01 15.18 -3.83
CA ALA A 2 -7.85 15.12 -4.71
C ALA A 2 -7.42 16.54 -5.10
N VAL A 3 -6.14 16.89 -4.93
CA VAL A 3 -5.60 18.19 -5.38
C VAL A 3 -5.15 18.04 -6.83
N PRO A 4 -5.78 18.72 -7.81
CA PRO A 4 -5.38 18.63 -9.21
C PRO A 4 -4.03 19.36 -9.43
N ARG A 5 -3.12 18.74 -10.20
CA ARG A 5 -1.85 19.36 -10.62
C ARG A 5 -2.01 20.08 -11.96
N TYR A 6 -1.25 21.16 -12.16
CA TYR A 6 -1.26 21.98 -13.38
C TYR A 6 -0.82 21.22 -14.64
N ASN A 7 0.02 20.19 -14.49
CA ASN A 7 0.34 19.23 -15.54
C ASN A 7 -0.26 17.86 -15.22
N SER A 8 -1.13 17.37 -16.10
CA SER A 8 -1.69 16.03 -15.99
C SER A 8 -0.57 14.98 -16.10
N PRO A 9 -0.51 13.99 -15.20
CA PRO A 9 0.51 12.94 -15.26
C PRO A 9 0.37 12.13 -16.55
N SER A 10 1.51 11.77 -17.16
CA SER A 10 1.54 10.99 -18.39
C SER A 10 1.00 9.56 -18.19
N LEU A 11 0.61 8.91 -19.27
CA LEU A 11 0.15 7.51 -19.22
C LEU A 11 1.22 6.59 -18.59
N PHE A 12 2.49 6.80 -18.93
CA PHE A 12 3.60 6.04 -18.36
C PHE A 12 3.69 6.21 -16.83
N GLU A 13 3.58 7.45 -16.32
CA GLU A 13 3.56 7.71 -14.87
C GLU A 13 2.39 7.01 -14.18
N LYS A 14 1.21 7.02 -14.80
CA LYS A 14 0.03 6.33 -14.27
C LYS A 14 0.22 4.82 -14.24
N LEU A 15 0.83 4.23 -15.27
CA LEU A 15 1.10 2.79 -15.33
C LEU A 15 2.11 2.37 -14.26
N VAL A 16 3.22 3.08 -14.12
CA VAL A 16 4.24 2.78 -13.10
C VAL A 16 3.67 2.96 -11.69
N ALA A 17 2.94 4.05 -11.44
CA ALA A 17 2.28 4.28 -10.15
C ALA A 17 1.25 3.19 -9.82
N SER A 18 0.42 2.78 -10.79
CA SER A 18 -0.57 1.72 -10.59
C SER A 18 0.10 0.37 -10.32
N ALA A 19 1.12 0.02 -11.11
CA ALA A 19 1.90 -1.20 -10.93
C ALA A 19 2.59 -1.24 -9.57
N SER A 20 3.03 -0.09 -9.05
CA SER A 20 3.63 0.02 -7.73
C SER A 20 2.66 -0.28 -6.58
N TYR A 21 1.35 -0.03 -6.75
CA TYR A 21 0.35 -0.43 -5.76
C TYR A 21 0.00 -1.92 -5.80
N ILE A 22 0.04 -2.53 -6.99
CA ILE A 22 -0.17 -3.99 -7.13
C ILE A 22 1.05 -4.74 -6.60
N PHE A 23 2.24 -4.30 -7.02
CA PHE A 23 3.52 -4.88 -6.66
C PHE A 23 4.47 -3.76 -6.18
N PRO A 24 4.55 -3.51 -4.86
CA PRO A 24 5.42 -2.48 -4.29
C PRO A 24 6.89 -2.55 -4.72
N LEU A 25 7.37 -3.75 -5.05
CA LEU A 25 8.71 -3.97 -5.62
C LEU A 25 8.92 -3.24 -6.96
N VAL A 26 7.89 -3.06 -7.78
CA VAL A 26 7.99 -2.30 -9.03
C VAL A 26 8.39 -0.86 -8.73
N GLY A 27 7.73 -0.24 -7.74
CA GLY A 27 8.07 1.11 -7.28
C GLY A 27 9.48 1.18 -6.70
N PHE A 28 9.86 0.19 -5.88
CA PHE A 28 11.20 0.11 -5.30
C PHE A 28 12.30 0.00 -6.37
N VAL A 29 12.14 -0.90 -7.34
CA VAL A 29 13.07 -1.04 -8.48
C VAL A 29 13.12 0.25 -9.29
N PHE A 30 11.99 0.91 -9.50
CA PHE A 30 11.94 2.18 -10.22
C PHE A 30 12.74 3.30 -9.51
N VAL A 31 12.69 3.36 -8.17
CA VAL A 31 13.53 4.27 -7.38
C VAL A 31 15.01 3.98 -7.58
N ILE A 32 15.40 2.69 -7.56
CA ILE A 32 16.80 2.30 -7.81
C ILE A 32 17.24 2.73 -9.20
N ILE A 33 16.46 2.42 -10.24
CA ILE A 33 16.79 2.77 -11.63
C ILE A 33 16.94 4.29 -11.79
N THR A 34 15.99 5.06 -11.27
CA THR A 34 16.03 6.54 -11.38
C THR A 34 17.22 7.14 -10.64
N ALA A 35 17.57 6.59 -9.47
CA ALA A 35 18.76 6.98 -8.72
C ALA A 35 20.06 6.66 -9.48
N LEU A 36 20.18 5.45 -10.05
CA LEU A 36 21.35 5.05 -10.86
C LEU A 36 21.51 5.90 -12.12
N LEU A 37 20.40 6.25 -12.77
CA LEU A 37 20.39 7.12 -13.95
C LEU A 37 20.53 8.61 -13.61
N LYS A 38 20.62 8.97 -12.33
CA LYS A 38 20.64 10.37 -11.84
C LYS A 38 19.49 11.20 -12.42
N LYS A 39 18.32 10.57 -12.60
CA LYS A 39 17.10 11.21 -13.13
C LYS A 39 16.16 11.54 -11.99
N ASP A 40 15.64 12.76 -11.99
CA ASP A 40 14.57 13.14 -11.09
C ASP A 40 13.24 12.50 -11.49
N MET A 41 12.54 11.99 -10.48
CA MET A 41 11.15 11.58 -10.63
C MET A 41 10.23 12.80 -10.49
N LYS A 42 9.22 12.86 -11.35
CA LYS A 42 8.13 13.83 -11.20
C LYS A 42 7.40 13.59 -9.87
N ALA A 43 6.93 14.67 -9.25
CA ALA A 43 6.37 14.58 -7.91
C ALA A 43 5.11 13.70 -7.80
N PHE A 44 4.38 13.45 -8.89
CA PHE A 44 3.24 12.50 -8.92
C PHE A 44 3.73 11.07 -8.72
N LEU A 45 4.76 10.70 -9.47
CA LEU A 45 5.35 9.38 -9.41
C LEU A 45 6.07 9.15 -8.07
N LYS A 46 6.80 10.15 -7.57
CA LYS A 46 7.40 10.13 -6.22
C LYS A 46 6.32 9.81 -5.18
N TYR A 47 5.23 10.58 -5.16
CA TYR A 47 4.14 10.41 -4.19
C TYR A 47 3.60 8.97 -4.17
N HIS A 48 3.20 8.44 -5.34
CA HIS A 48 2.55 7.13 -5.40
C HIS A 48 3.51 5.97 -5.13
N ILE A 49 4.77 6.05 -5.58
CA ILE A 49 5.77 5.02 -5.29
C ILE A 49 6.11 5.00 -3.80
N PHE A 50 6.37 6.15 -3.19
CA PHE A 50 6.65 6.18 -1.75
C PHE A 50 5.43 5.73 -0.95
N GLN A 51 4.22 6.08 -1.38
CA GLN A 51 2.99 5.62 -0.74
C GLN A 51 2.81 4.11 -0.82
N SER A 52 3.08 3.49 -1.97
CA SER A 52 2.95 2.04 -2.10
C SER A 52 3.98 1.28 -1.26
N ILE A 53 5.23 1.74 -1.25
CA ILE A 53 6.30 1.15 -0.41
C ILE A 53 5.95 1.29 1.07
N PHE A 54 5.51 2.47 1.50
CA PHE A 54 5.16 2.73 2.90
C PHE A 54 3.97 1.88 3.36
N ILE A 55 2.93 1.77 2.53
CA ILE A 55 1.79 0.88 2.80
C ILE A 55 2.26 -0.56 2.95
N ALA A 56 3.07 -1.06 2.01
CA ALA A 56 3.55 -2.43 2.03
C ALA A 56 4.34 -2.74 3.31
N PHE A 57 5.26 -1.84 3.68
CA PHE A 57 6.08 -1.99 4.87
C PHE A 57 5.23 -1.91 6.15
N THR A 58 4.29 -0.98 6.22
CA THR A 58 3.36 -0.84 7.36
C THR A 58 2.51 -2.09 7.53
N LEU A 59 1.92 -2.59 6.45
CA LEU A 59 1.13 -3.83 6.49
C LEU A 59 1.97 -5.03 6.93
N TRP A 60 3.19 -5.14 6.42
CA TRP A 60 4.10 -6.21 6.82
C TRP A 60 4.44 -6.15 8.33
N ILE A 61 4.73 -4.96 8.86
CA ILE A 61 4.97 -4.77 10.30
C ILE A 61 3.72 -5.14 11.12
N VAL A 62 2.54 -4.65 10.73
CA VAL A 62 1.29 -4.89 11.45
C VAL A 62 0.96 -6.39 11.47
N VAL A 63 1.01 -7.05 10.32
CA VAL A 63 0.70 -8.49 10.22
C VAL A 63 1.73 -9.33 10.98
N SER A 64 3.02 -9.01 10.84
CA SER A 64 4.08 -9.75 11.54
C SER A 64 4.01 -9.53 13.06
N GLY A 65 3.75 -8.29 13.49
CA GLY A 65 3.58 -7.93 14.89
C GLY A 65 2.35 -8.60 15.51
N LEU A 66 1.20 -8.56 14.84
CA LEU A 66 0.01 -9.29 15.26
C LEU A 66 0.30 -10.80 15.34
N GLY A 67 0.89 -11.39 14.31
CA GLY A 67 1.25 -12.81 14.29
C GLY A 67 2.18 -13.20 15.44
N PHE A 68 3.14 -12.33 15.79
CA PHE A 68 3.99 -12.50 16.96
C PHE A 68 3.20 -12.46 18.28
N LEU A 69 2.33 -11.45 18.46
CA LEU A 69 1.48 -11.33 19.65
C LEU A 69 0.55 -12.53 19.82
N MET A 70 -0.03 -13.04 18.73
CA MET A 70 -0.92 -14.21 18.77
C MET A 70 -0.22 -15.46 19.28
N LYS A 71 1.10 -15.59 19.10
CA LYS A 71 1.87 -16.72 19.66
C LYS A 71 1.84 -16.70 21.19
N PHE A 72 2.00 -15.53 21.83
CA PHE A 72 1.92 -15.41 23.29
C PHE A 72 0.51 -15.67 23.80
N VAL A 73 -0.49 -15.08 23.15
CA VAL A 73 -1.91 -15.24 23.51
C VAL A 73 -2.34 -16.71 23.42
N SER A 74 -1.76 -17.47 22.50
CA SER A 74 -2.07 -18.90 22.32
C SER A 74 -1.56 -19.82 23.44
N TYR A 75 -0.70 -19.35 24.35
CA TYR A 75 -0.31 -20.10 25.55
C TYR A 75 -1.36 -20.04 26.66
N ILE A 76 -2.32 -19.10 26.59
CA ILE A 76 -3.39 -18.99 27.57
C ILE A 76 -4.44 -20.08 27.29
N PRO A 77 -4.71 -20.98 28.25
CA PRO A 77 -5.76 -22.00 28.11
C PRO A 77 -7.12 -21.36 27.80
N GLY A 78 -7.88 -21.94 26.86
CA GLY A 78 -9.20 -21.44 26.42
C GLY A 78 -9.14 -20.34 25.34
N VAL A 79 -8.18 -19.41 25.40
CA VAL A 79 -8.06 -18.31 24.43
C VAL A 79 -7.59 -18.80 23.06
N LYS A 80 -6.71 -19.81 23.03
CA LYS A 80 -6.22 -20.44 21.80
C LYS A 80 -7.34 -20.87 20.84
N ASN A 81 -8.43 -21.42 21.38
CA ASN A 81 -9.54 -21.91 20.56
C ASN A 81 -10.32 -20.75 19.92
N VAL A 82 -10.55 -19.68 20.67
CA VAL A 82 -11.22 -18.46 20.18
C VAL A 82 -10.39 -17.80 19.08
N VAL A 83 -9.09 -17.65 19.32
CA VAL A 83 -8.13 -17.12 18.34
C VAL A 83 -8.13 -17.96 17.06
N GLY A 84 -8.13 -19.29 17.19
CA GLY A 84 -8.16 -20.21 16.06
C GLY A 84 -9.42 -20.04 15.20
N ILE A 85 -10.59 -19.91 15.83
CA ILE A 85 -11.87 -19.72 15.14
C ILE A 85 -11.88 -18.38 14.39
N ILE A 86 -11.46 -17.29 15.04
CA ILE A 86 -11.42 -15.96 14.40
C ILE A 86 -10.46 -15.99 13.20
N THR A 87 -9.26 -16.52 13.40
CA THR A 87 -8.24 -16.59 12.34
C THR A 87 -8.71 -17.45 11.18
N PHE A 88 -9.40 -18.55 11.46
CA PHE A 88 -10.04 -19.39 10.44
C PHE A 88 -11.02 -18.55 9.61
N PHE A 89 -12.06 -17.97 10.20
CA PHE A 89 -13.07 -17.22 9.43
C PHE A 89 -12.50 -16.04 8.64
N LEU A 90 -11.47 -15.35 9.16
CA LEU A 90 -10.83 -14.24 8.46
C LEU A 90 -9.96 -14.68 7.27
N ASN A 91 -9.41 -15.90 7.30
CA ASN A 91 -8.52 -16.42 6.25
C ASN A 91 -9.16 -17.49 5.37
N THR A 92 -10.32 -18.03 5.75
CA THR A 92 -11.05 -19.00 4.95
C THR A 92 -11.41 -18.37 3.61
N PRO A 93 -11.10 -19.05 2.50
CA PRO A 93 -11.48 -18.58 1.17
C PRO A 93 -13.01 -18.48 1.06
N LEU A 94 -13.51 -17.30 0.68
CA LEU A 94 -14.94 -17.06 0.47
C LEU A 94 -15.32 -17.30 -0.99
N PHE A 95 -14.81 -16.44 -1.89
CA PHE A 95 -15.21 -16.41 -3.29
C PHE A 95 -13.98 -16.39 -4.19
N TYR A 96 -13.94 -17.25 -5.22
CA TYR A 96 -12.79 -17.44 -6.12
C TYR A 96 -11.43 -17.67 -5.41
N GLY A 97 -11.45 -18.20 -4.19
CA GLY A 97 -10.23 -18.44 -3.42
C GLY A 97 -9.75 -17.24 -2.57
N PHE A 98 -10.41 -16.09 -2.62
CA PHE A 98 -10.06 -14.92 -1.82
C PHE A 98 -10.66 -15.00 -0.41
N SER A 99 -9.83 -14.81 0.62
CA SER A 99 -10.31 -14.56 1.97
C SER A 99 -10.88 -13.14 2.11
N ILE A 100 -11.62 -12.88 3.19
CA ILE A 100 -12.17 -11.54 3.43
C ILE A 100 -11.06 -10.48 3.57
N ILE A 101 -9.94 -10.84 4.19
CA ILE A 101 -8.78 -9.95 4.33
C ILE A 101 -8.22 -9.61 2.94
N THR A 102 -8.00 -10.61 2.09
CA THR A 102 -7.43 -10.38 0.75
C THR A 102 -8.40 -9.59 -0.13
N PHE A 103 -9.70 -9.83 -0.01
CA PHE A 103 -10.72 -9.07 -0.73
C PHE A 103 -10.73 -7.58 -0.33
N LEU A 104 -10.68 -7.28 0.98
CA LEU A 104 -10.61 -5.90 1.48
C LEU A 104 -9.31 -5.21 1.04
N TYR A 105 -8.18 -5.91 1.08
CA TYR A 105 -6.91 -5.39 0.57
C TYR A 105 -7.01 -5.06 -0.93
N PHE A 106 -7.63 -5.93 -1.72
CA PHE A 106 -7.81 -5.71 -3.15
C PHE A 106 -8.67 -4.48 -3.44
N LEU A 107 -9.79 -4.29 -2.72
CA LEU A 107 -10.61 -3.09 -2.83
C LEU A 107 -9.83 -1.82 -2.47
N PHE A 108 -9.00 -1.90 -1.43
CA PHE A 108 -8.13 -0.79 -1.03
C PHE A 108 -7.12 -0.44 -2.13
N VAL A 109 -6.47 -1.43 -2.75
CA VAL A 109 -5.55 -1.23 -3.88
C VAL A 109 -6.29 -0.64 -5.09
N ILE A 110 -7.48 -1.12 -5.42
CA ILE A 110 -8.32 -0.56 -6.49
C ILE A 110 -8.62 0.92 -6.24
N TYR A 111 -9.01 1.28 -5.01
CA TYR A 111 -9.23 2.68 -4.65
C TYR A 111 -8.00 3.55 -4.95
N LEU A 112 -6.80 3.07 -4.62
CA LEU A 112 -5.55 3.79 -4.90
C LEU A 112 -5.30 3.93 -6.40
N ILE A 113 -5.47 2.86 -7.17
CA ILE A 113 -5.30 2.85 -8.62
C ILE A 113 -6.31 3.77 -9.31
N ILE A 114 -7.57 3.79 -8.89
CA ILE A 114 -8.58 4.71 -9.45
C ILE A 114 -8.13 6.16 -9.30
N GLY A 115 -7.58 6.54 -8.14
CA GLY A 115 -7.05 7.89 -7.95
C GLY A 115 -5.84 8.18 -8.84
N VAL A 116 -4.93 7.22 -9.05
CA VAL A 116 -3.82 7.33 -10.01
C VAL A 116 -4.33 7.55 -11.43
N LEU A 117 -5.32 6.77 -11.87
CA LEU A 117 -5.89 6.87 -13.22
C LEU A 117 -6.55 8.22 -13.47
N ARG A 118 -7.19 8.79 -12.43
CA ARG A 118 -7.72 10.17 -12.43
C ARG A 118 -6.63 11.25 -12.41
N GLY A 119 -5.36 10.88 -12.24
CA GLY A 119 -4.23 11.81 -12.12
C GLY A 119 -4.22 12.56 -10.79
N SER A 120 -4.78 11.95 -9.75
CA SER A 120 -4.91 12.53 -8.41
C SER A 120 -4.12 11.77 -7.35
N ASP A 121 -3.61 12.51 -6.38
CA ASP A 121 -2.94 11.95 -5.20
C ASP A 121 -3.98 11.26 -4.27
N SER A 122 -4.18 9.95 -4.43
CA SER A 122 -5.04 9.13 -3.57
C SER A 122 -4.65 9.28 -2.10
N TYR A 123 -5.61 9.65 -1.26
CA TYR A 123 -5.36 9.93 0.15
C TYR A 123 -5.55 8.68 1.01
N VAL A 124 -4.54 8.40 1.83
CA VAL A 124 -4.56 7.42 2.91
C VAL A 124 -4.18 8.18 4.18
N PRO A 125 -5.07 8.25 5.18
CA PRO A 125 -4.80 8.99 6.42
C PRO A 125 -3.46 8.61 7.03
N TRP A 126 -2.75 9.61 7.58
CA TRP A 126 -1.42 9.50 8.15
C TRP A 126 -0.31 9.19 7.14
N ILE A 127 -0.44 8.16 6.30
CA ILE A 127 0.57 7.78 5.30
C ILE A 127 0.78 8.92 4.30
N SER A 128 -0.31 9.42 3.71
CA SER A 128 -0.22 10.51 2.73
C SER A 128 0.31 11.80 3.35
N ASP A 129 0.03 12.05 4.64
CA ASP A 129 0.49 13.25 5.34
C ASP A 129 2.00 13.20 5.61
N VAL A 130 2.50 12.04 6.05
CA VAL A 130 3.94 11.78 6.18
C VAL A 130 4.64 11.99 4.84
N ILE A 131 4.10 11.43 3.76
CA ILE A 131 4.71 11.53 2.43
C ILE A 131 4.71 12.98 1.93
N LYS A 132 3.57 13.67 2.00
CA LYS A 132 3.47 15.07 1.56
C LYS A 132 4.39 15.98 2.37
N THR A 133 4.54 15.74 3.66
CA THR A 133 5.44 16.51 4.51
C THR A 133 6.90 16.30 4.11
N ASN A 134 7.31 15.07 3.81
CA ASN A 134 8.67 14.77 3.36
C ASN A 134 8.95 15.22 1.92
N LEU A 135 7.92 15.24 1.06
CA LEU A 135 8.05 15.67 -0.32
C LEU A 135 7.91 17.18 -0.49
N ARG A 136 7.41 17.93 0.50
CA ARG A 136 7.15 19.38 0.44
C ARG A 136 8.34 20.23 -0.02
N GLY A 137 9.57 19.77 0.18
CA GLY A 137 10.78 20.43 -0.33
C GLY A 137 11.12 20.12 -1.80
N GLN A 138 10.30 19.33 -2.49
CA GLN A 138 10.55 18.80 -3.86
C GLN A 138 9.32 18.90 -4.78
N ILE A 139 8.21 19.52 -4.34
CA ILE A 139 6.97 19.73 -5.12
C ILE A 139 6.90 21.17 -5.59
#